data_AF-F8W0R1-F1
#
_entry.id   AF-F8W0R1-F1
#
_cell.length_a   1.000
_cell.length_b   1.000
_cell.length_c   1.000
_cell.angle_alpha   90.00
_cell.angle_beta   90.00
_cell.angle_gamma   90.00
#
_symmetry.space_group_name_H-M   'P 1'
#
loop_
_entity.id
_entity.type
_entity.pdbx_description
1 polymer ?
#
loop_
_entity_poly.entity_id
_entity_poly.type
_entity_poly.pdbx_seq_one_letter_code
_entity_poly.pdbx_strand_id
1 'polypeptide(L)'
;MRRLNRKKTLSLVKELDAFPKVPESYVETSASGGTVYQDTWMKYEYEVDKDFSSKLRINIDITVAMKCQYVGADVLDLAETMVASADGLVYEPTVFDLSPQQKEWQRMLQLIQSRLQEEHSLQDVIFKSAFKSTSTALPPREDDSSQSPNACRIHGHLYVNKVAGNFHITVG
;
A
#
# COMPACT_ATOMS: atom_id res chain seq x y z
N MET A 1 2.65 -12.40 23.89
CA MET A 1 2.93 -11.20 23.07
C MET A 1 4.43 -11.10 22.82
N ARG A 2 4.91 -11.34 21.59
CA ARG A 2 6.32 -11.15 21.21
C ARG A 2 6.47 -9.71 20.69
N ARG A 3 7.08 -8.82 21.48
CA ARG A 3 7.51 -7.50 21.02
C ARG A 3 8.44 -7.67 19.81
N LEU A 4 8.01 -7.26 18.63
CA LEU A 4 8.90 -7.17 17.48
C LEU A 4 9.91 -6.06 17.74
N ASN A 5 11.16 -6.48 17.93
CA ASN A 5 12.23 -5.64 18.39
C ASN A 5 12.61 -4.66 17.26
N ARG A 6 12.31 -3.37 17.41
CA ARG A 6 12.58 -2.29 16.43
C ARG A 6 14.03 -2.31 15.90
N LYS A 7 14.97 -2.79 16.70
CA LYS A 7 16.38 -3.01 16.33
C LYS A 7 16.56 -4.10 15.27
N LYS A 8 15.76 -5.17 15.27
CA LYS A 8 15.81 -6.25 14.28
C LYS A 8 15.32 -5.82 12.91
N THR A 9 14.26 -5.01 12.83
CA THR A 9 13.76 -4.51 11.54
C THR A 9 14.74 -3.50 10.93
N LEU A 10 15.31 -2.61 11.75
CA LEU A 10 16.39 -1.70 11.34
C LEU A 10 17.67 -2.44 10.95
N SER A 11 18.04 -3.53 11.65
CA SER A 11 19.22 -4.32 11.28
C SER A 11 18.99 -5.11 9.99
N LEU A 12 17.78 -5.63 9.74
CA LEU A 12 17.42 -6.29 8.48
C LEU A 12 17.50 -5.33 7.29
N VAL A 13 17.00 -4.10 7.43
CA VAL A 13 17.12 -3.07 6.39
C VAL A 13 18.58 -2.65 6.18
N LYS A 14 19.39 -2.65 7.25
CA LYS A 14 20.84 -2.37 7.19
C LYS A 14 21.67 -3.54 6.66
N GLU A 15 21.17 -4.78 6.74
CA GLU A 15 21.72 -5.96 6.05
C GLU A 15 21.30 -6.01 4.58
N LEU A 16 20.14 -5.44 4.23
CA LEU A 16 19.70 -5.24 2.86
C LEU A 16 20.36 -4.02 2.18
N ASP A 17 20.91 -3.09 2.96
CA ASP A 17 21.96 -2.16 2.51
C ASP A 17 23.23 -2.97 2.27
N ALA A 18 23.26 -3.65 1.11
CA ALA A 18 24.31 -4.58 0.67
C ALA A 18 25.66 -3.89 0.40
N PHE A 19 25.81 -2.62 0.78
CA PHE A 19 27.06 -1.88 0.67
C PHE A 19 27.80 -1.91 2.02
N PRO A 20 28.93 -2.63 2.14
CA PRO A 20 29.81 -2.45 3.28
C PRO A 20 30.25 -0.98 3.30
N LYS A 21 29.87 -0.23 4.35
CA LYS A 21 30.26 1.17 4.47
C LYS A 21 31.77 1.21 4.65
N VAL A 22 32.46 1.66 3.61
CA VAL A 22 33.91 1.73 3.57
C VAL A 22 34.38 2.76 4.61
N PRO A 23 35.41 2.49 5.41
CA PRO A 23 36.04 3.50 6.24
C PRO A 23 36.51 4.67 5.36
N GLU A 24 36.45 5.90 5.86
CA GLU A 24 36.82 7.13 5.11
C GLU A 24 38.24 7.09 4.52
N SER A 25 39.11 6.20 5.00
CA SER A 25 40.46 5.99 4.50
C SER A 25 40.54 5.34 3.10
N TYR A 26 39.43 4.85 2.54
CA TYR A 26 39.36 4.17 1.23
C TYR A 26 38.69 5.01 0.13
N VAL A 27 38.55 6.32 0.33
CA VAL A 27 37.97 7.25 -0.66
C VAL A 27 39.08 7.87 -1.52
N GLU A 28 40.02 7.07 -2.03
CA GLU A 28 40.91 7.55 -3.09
C GLU A 28 40.34 7.12 -4.45
N THR A 29 40.05 8.11 -5.29
CA THR A 29 39.46 7.90 -6.62
C THR A 29 40.47 7.30 -7.58
N SER A 30 40.22 6.07 -8.02
CA SER A 30 40.91 5.43 -9.15
C SER A 30 40.53 6.08 -10.48
N ALA A 31 41.50 6.22 -11.39
CA ALA A 31 41.32 6.76 -12.75
C ALA A 31 40.42 5.90 -13.65
N SER A 32 40.13 4.66 -13.26
CA SER A 32 39.13 3.81 -13.91
C SER A 32 38.03 3.46 -12.89
N GLY A 33 36.91 4.15 -13.00
CA GLY A 33 35.69 3.85 -12.25
C GLY A 33 35.06 2.57 -12.77
N GLY A 34 35.30 1.44 -12.09
CA GLY A 34 34.60 0.19 -12.34
C GLY A 34 33.18 0.26 -11.78
N THR A 35 32.18 0.36 -12.65
CA THR A 35 30.77 0.24 -12.27
C THR A 35 30.44 -1.23 -12.03
N VAL A 36 30.31 -1.64 -10.77
CA VAL A 36 29.78 -2.97 -10.43
C VAL A 36 28.27 -2.93 -10.60
N TYR A 37 27.80 -3.33 -11.79
CA TYR A 37 26.38 -3.62 -12.00
C TYR A 37 26.08 -4.98 -11.37
N GLN A 38 25.45 -4.98 -10.19
CA GLN A 38 24.81 -6.18 -9.68
C GLN A 38 23.56 -6.42 -10.53
N ASP A 39 23.56 -7.50 -11.30
CA ASP A 39 22.37 -7.98 -12.00
C ASP A 39 21.26 -8.24 -10.97
N THR A 40 20.22 -7.42 -10.98
CA THR A 40 19.00 -7.73 -10.22
C THR A 40 18.35 -8.94 -10.88
N TRP A 41 17.95 -9.93 -10.07
CA TRP A 41 17.26 -11.13 -10.55
C TRP A 41 15.87 -10.84 -11.17
N MET A 42 15.39 -9.61 -11.02
CA MET A 42 14.18 -9.10 -11.66
C MET A 42 14.55 -8.40 -12.97
N LYS A 43 14.09 -8.95 -14.09
CA LYS A 43 14.12 -8.31 -15.40
C LYS A 43 12.71 -7.85 -15.74
N TYR A 44 12.52 -6.55 -15.87
CA TYR A 44 11.27 -5.97 -16.36
C TYR A 44 11.39 -5.80 -17.87
N GLU A 45 10.46 -6.39 -18.61
CA GLU A 45 10.37 -6.27 -20.06
C GLU A 45 9.05 -5.60 -20.41
N TYR A 46 9.09 -4.70 -21.38
CA TYR A 46 7.89 -4.02 -21.88
C TYR A 46 7.29 -4.83 -23.00
N GLU A 47 6.03 -5.19 -22.86
CA GLU A 47 5.25 -5.84 -23.92
C GLU A 47 4.05 -4.98 -24.30
N VAL A 48 3.64 -5.09 -25.56
CA VAL A 48 2.41 -4.44 -26.03
C VAL A 48 1.23 -5.25 -25.51
N ASP A 49 0.41 -4.61 -24.68
CA ASP A 49 -0.85 -5.17 -24.23
C ASP A 49 -1.84 -5.28 -25.39
N LYS A 50 -2.33 -6.50 -25.63
CA LYS A 50 -3.27 -6.81 -26.72
C LYS A 50 -4.70 -7.02 -26.22
N ASP A 51 -4.91 -7.06 -24.90
CA ASP A 51 -6.23 -7.32 -24.32
C ASP A 51 -6.94 -6.02 -23.91
N PHE A 52 -7.70 -5.48 -24.86
CA PHE A 52 -8.53 -4.29 -24.67
C PHE A 52 -9.93 -4.62 -24.08
N SER A 53 -10.29 -5.90 -23.99
CA SER A 53 -11.63 -6.35 -23.61
C SER A 53 -11.74 -6.73 -22.13
N SER A 54 -10.61 -6.97 -21.47
CA SER A 54 -10.57 -7.31 -20.06
C SER A 54 -11.16 -6.22 -19.16
N LYS A 55 -11.93 -6.65 -18.16
CA LYS A 55 -12.32 -5.80 -17.04
C LYS A 55 -11.23 -5.83 -15.98
N LEU A 56 -10.97 -4.66 -15.38
CA LEU A 56 -10.06 -4.52 -14.26
C LEU A 56 -10.83 -4.72 -12.95
N ARG A 57 -10.30 -5.58 -12.06
CA ARG A 57 -10.81 -5.71 -10.70
C ARG A 57 -10.05 -4.74 -9.78
N ILE A 58 -10.75 -3.75 -9.25
CA ILE A 58 -10.21 -2.81 -8.26
C ILE A 58 -10.64 -3.31 -6.87
N ASN A 59 -9.67 -3.52 -5.98
CA ASN A 59 -9.94 -3.83 -4.57
C ASN A 59 -9.81 -2.54 -3.75
N ILE A 60 -10.80 -2.28 -2.90
CA ILE A 60 -10.90 -1.04 -2.13
C ILE A 60 -11.08 -1.43 -0.66
N ASP A 61 -10.35 -0.77 0.23
CA ASP A 61 -10.54 -0.80 1.68
C ASP A 61 -10.13 0.57 2.22
N ILE A 62 -11.11 1.46 2.39
CA ILE A 62 -10.90 2.85 2.76
C ILE A 62 -11.88 3.19 3.89
N THR A 63 -11.42 3.95 4.89
CA THR A 63 -12.29 4.48 5.95
C THR A 63 -12.42 5.99 5.82
N VAL A 64 -13.66 6.46 5.74
CA VAL A 64 -14.02 7.87 5.57
C VAL A 64 -14.59 8.41 6.89
N ALA A 65 -14.17 9.59 7.33
CA ALA A 65 -14.61 10.24 8.56
C ALA A 65 -16.04 10.84 8.45
N MET A 66 -16.98 10.06 7.93
CA MET A 66 -18.38 10.42 7.74
C MET A 66 -19.27 9.19 7.96
N LYS A 67 -20.52 9.38 8.42
CA LYS A 67 -21.46 8.26 8.58
C LYS A 67 -21.83 7.66 7.22
N CYS A 68 -21.97 6.34 7.15
CA CYS A 68 -22.29 5.64 5.91
C CYS A 68 -23.59 6.10 5.22
N GLN A 69 -24.53 6.66 5.97
CA GLN A 69 -25.81 7.17 5.44
C GLN A 69 -25.66 8.41 4.53
N TYR A 70 -24.50 9.07 4.56
CA TYR A 70 -24.23 10.29 3.81
C TYR A 70 -23.09 10.12 2.80
N VAL A 71 -22.62 8.89 2.56
CA VAL A 71 -21.44 8.64 1.73
C VAL A 71 -21.79 7.67 0.61
N GLY A 72 -21.63 8.14 -0.63
CA GLY A 72 -21.69 7.34 -1.84
C GLY A 72 -20.28 7.07 -2.38
N ALA A 73 -20.15 6.00 -3.16
CA ALA A 73 -18.98 5.78 -3.98
C ALA A 73 -19.42 5.39 -5.39
N ASP A 74 -18.70 5.86 -6.40
CA ASP A 74 -19.03 5.64 -7.79
C ASP A 74 -17.75 5.59 -8.65
N VAL A 75 -17.83 4.87 -9.76
CA VAL A 75 -16.82 4.92 -10.80
C VAL A 75 -17.43 5.56 -12.03
N LEU A 76 -16.78 6.59 -12.53
CA LEU A 76 -17.11 7.23 -13.81
C LEU A 76 -15.96 6.99 -14.79
N ASP A 77 -16.25 6.26 -15.87
CA ASP A 77 -15.30 6.02 -16.95
C ASP A 77 -15.52 6.96 -18.14
N LEU A 78 -14.54 7.03 -19.06
CA LEU A 78 -14.67 7.80 -20.30
C LEU A 78 -15.81 7.32 -21.22
N ALA A 79 -16.34 6.12 -20.99
CA ALA A 79 -17.50 5.60 -21.71
C ALA A 79 -18.82 6.02 -21.05
N GLU A 80 -18.78 6.95 -20.07
CA GLU A 80 -19.91 7.46 -19.30
C GLU A 80 -20.72 6.34 -18.61
N THR A 81 -20.12 5.18 -18.42
CA THR A 81 -20.74 4.05 -17.73
C THR A 81 -20.57 4.25 -16.23
N MET A 82 -21.64 4.63 -15.55
CA MET A 82 -21.65 4.67 -14.08
C MET A 82 -21.78 3.26 -13.53
N VAL A 83 -20.74 2.77 -12.86
CA VAL A 83 -20.82 1.55 -12.06
C VAL A 83 -21.11 1.97 -10.62
N ALA A 84 -22.36 1.80 -10.19
CA ALA A 84 -22.77 2.12 -8.83
C ALA A 84 -22.12 1.16 -7.82
N SER A 85 -21.73 1.69 -6.65
CA SER A 85 -21.10 0.95 -5.55
C SER A 85 -21.90 -0.25 -5.03
N ALA A 86 -23.21 -0.28 -5.26
CA ALA A 86 -24.12 -1.31 -4.74
C ALA A 86 -23.79 -2.74 -5.22
N ASP A 87 -23.08 -2.91 -6.34
CA ASP A 87 -22.78 -4.22 -6.92
C ASP A 87 -21.52 -4.91 -6.35
N GLY A 88 -20.80 -4.30 -5.40
CA GLY A 88 -19.60 -4.95 -4.85
C GLY A 88 -18.88 -4.26 -3.68
N LEU A 89 -19.33 -3.09 -3.25
CA LEU A 89 -18.80 -2.39 -2.08
C LEU A 89 -19.73 -2.55 -0.88
N VAL A 90 -19.14 -2.84 0.28
CA VAL A 90 -19.82 -2.92 1.57
C VAL A 90 -19.49 -1.67 2.37
N TYR A 91 -20.53 -1.08 2.95
CA TYR A 91 -20.45 0.10 3.80
C TYR A 91 -20.64 -0.32 5.25
N GLU A 92 -19.54 -0.38 6.00
CA GLU A 92 -19.52 -0.80 7.40
C GLU A 92 -19.40 0.45 8.31
N PRO A 93 -20.41 0.74 9.16
CA PRO A 93 -20.30 1.80 10.16
C PRO A 93 -19.17 1.51 11.15
N THR A 94 -18.23 2.44 11.31
CA THR A 94 -17.05 2.25 12.17
C THR A 94 -16.67 3.52 12.92
N VAL A 95 -15.66 3.42 13.79
CA VAL A 95 -15.07 4.56 14.50
C VAL A 95 -13.79 4.98 13.77
N PHE A 96 -13.70 6.27 13.40
CA PHE A 96 -12.57 6.78 12.63
C PHE A 96 -11.24 6.70 13.39
N ASP A 97 -11.29 6.93 14.70
CA ASP A 97 -10.11 6.98 15.54
C ASP A 97 -9.50 5.60 15.75
N LEU A 98 -8.27 5.43 15.28
CA LEU A 98 -7.50 4.20 15.46
C LEU A 98 -7.06 3.98 16.91
N SER A 99 -7.05 2.72 17.34
CA SER A 99 -6.47 2.32 18.63
C SER A 99 -4.95 2.57 18.66
N PRO A 100 -4.31 2.62 19.84
CA PRO A 100 -2.85 2.81 19.93
C PRO A 100 -2.06 1.79 19.09
N GLN A 101 -2.47 0.52 19.10
CA GLN A 101 -1.86 -0.54 18.30
C GLN A 101 -2.06 -0.32 16.80
N GLN A 102 -3.27 0.06 16.39
CA GLN A 102 -3.59 0.35 14.98
C GLN A 102 -2.79 1.58 14.47
N LYS A 103 -2.58 2.60 15.31
CA LYS A 103 -1.75 3.77 14.99
C LYS A 103 -0.29 3.39 14.77
N GLU A 104 0.27 2.52 15.60
CA GLU A 104 1.64 2.02 15.42
C GLU A 104 1.79 1.25 14.11
N TRP A 105 0.82 0.37 13.82
CA TRP A 105 0.76 -0.37 12.57
C TRP A 105 0.65 0.58 11.36
N GLN A 106 -0.21 1.60 11.41
CA GLN A 106 -0.37 2.56 10.31
C GLN A 106 0.92 3.35 10.05
N ARG A 107 1.62 3.80 11.11
CA ARG A 107 2.91 4.50 10.98
C ARG A 107 3.97 3.60 10.33
N MET A 108 3.97 2.32 10.68
CA MET A 108 4.88 1.34 10.08
C MET A 108 4.59 1.19 8.58
N LEU A 109 3.33 1.09 8.18
CA LEU A 109 2.94 1.04 6.77
C LEU A 109 3.33 2.32 6.01
N GLN A 110 3.11 3.50 6.58
CA GLN A 110 3.49 4.77 5.98
C GLN A 110 5.00 4.85 5.72
N LEU A 111 5.82 4.37 6.66
CA LEU A 111 7.27 4.31 6.50
C LEU A 111 7.69 3.35 5.37
N ILE A 112 7.03 2.19 5.27
CA ILE A 112 7.31 1.26 4.17
C ILE A 112 6.91 1.91 2.84
N GLN A 113 5.73 2.53 2.77
CA GLN A 113 5.23 3.17 1.56
C GLN A 113 6.17 4.30 1.10
N SER A 114 6.66 5.14 2.01
CA SER A 114 7.60 6.22 1.65
C SER A 114 8.90 5.68 1.06
N ARG A 115 9.41 4.56 1.58
CA ARG A 115 10.62 3.91 1.05
C ARG A 115 10.38 3.24 -0.31
N LEU A 116 9.22 2.63 -0.51
CA LEU A 116 8.84 2.04 -1.80
C LEU A 116 8.70 3.08 -2.93
N GLN A 117 8.31 4.31 -2.59
CA GLN A 117 8.26 5.42 -3.55
C GLN A 117 9.65 5.94 -3.93
N GLU A 118 10.64 5.83 -3.04
CA GLU A 118 12.03 6.19 -3.36
C GLU A 118 12.68 5.12 -4.26
N GLU A 119 12.44 3.84 -3.97
CA GLU A 119 13.13 2.71 -4.60
C GLU A 119 12.19 1.88 -5.51
N HIS A 120 11.75 2.49 -6.62
CA HIS A 120 10.83 1.89 -7.59
C HIS A 120 11.29 0.54 -8.14
N SER A 121 12.60 0.33 -8.29
CA SER A 121 13.20 -0.92 -8.81
C SER A 121 13.18 -2.07 -7.80
N LEU A 122 13.09 -1.76 -6.50
CA LEU A 122 13.15 -2.74 -5.41
C LEU A 122 11.79 -2.97 -4.76
N GLN A 123 10.71 -2.41 -5.31
CA GLN A 123 9.39 -2.48 -4.70
C GLN A 123 8.97 -3.91 -4.36
N ASP A 124 9.18 -4.84 -5.28
CA ASP A 124 8.81 -6.23 -5.07
C ASP A 124 9.67 -6.93 -4.00
N VAL A 125 10.96 -6.58 -3.88
CA VAL A 125 11.86 -7.13 -2.84
C VAL A 125 11.54 -6.55 -1.48
N ILE A 126 11.37 -5.23 -1.40
CA ILE A 126 11.04 -4.50 -0.16
C ILE A 126 9.67 -4.93 0.34
N PHE A 127 8.66 -5.03 -0.54
CA PHE A 127 7.32 -5.49 -0.20
C PHE A 127 7.36 -6.95 0.27
N LYS A 128 7.96 -7.87 -0.51
CA LYS A 128 8.03 -9.30 -0.14
C LYS A 128 8.85 -9.54 1.13
N SER A 129 9.89 -8.77 1.41
CA SER A 129 10.73 -8.91 2.61
C SER A 129 10.09 -8.29 3.86
N ALA A 130 9.52 -7.08 3.73
CA ALA A 130 8.85 -6.40 4.84
C ALA A 130 7.57 -7.13 5.29
N PHE A 131 6.83 -7.73 4.35
CA PHE A 131 5.54 -8.37 4.62
C PHE A 131 5.58 -9.90 4.74
N LYS A 132 6.74 -10.55 4.59
CA LYS A 132 6.88 -12.01 4.74
C LYS A 132 6.55 -12.54 6.15
N SER A 133 6.52 -11.67 7.16
CA SER A 133 6.32 -12.08 8.56
C SER A 133 5.17 -11.38 9.29
N THR A 134 4.56 -10.36 8.70
CA THR A 134 3.50 -9.56 9.34
C THR A 134 2.38 -9.29 8.34
N SER A 135 1.15 -9.64 8.74
CA SER A 135 -0.04 -9.36 7.95
C SER A 135 -0.12 -7.87 7.59
N THR A 136 -0.36 -7.58 6.32
CA THR A 136 -0.75 -6.24 5.83
C THR A 136 -2.19 -5.89 6.17
N ALA A 137 -2.92 -6.78 6.83
CA ALA A 137 -4.25 -6.47 7.34
C ALA A 137 -4.15 -5.60 8.60
N LEU A 138 -5.09 -4.67 8.72
CA LEU A 138 -5.27 -3.88 9.94
C LEU A 138 -5.51 -4.83 11.12
N PRO A 139 -4.76 -4.71 12.24
CA PRO A 139 -5.00 -5.54 13.41
C PRO A 139 -6.41 -5.29 13.98
N PRO A 140 -7.04 -6.32 14.57
CA PRO A 140 -8.34 -6.17 15.20
C PRO A 140 -8.26 -5.13 16.31
N ARG A 141 -9.35 -4.40 16.51
CA ARG A 141 -9.41 -3.38 17.55
C ARG A 141 -9.42 -4.05 18.93
N GLU A 142 -8.58 -3.58 19.85
CA GLU A 142 -8.53 -4.09 21.23
C GLU A 142 -9.62 -3.48 22.12
N ASP A 143 -10.11 -2.28 21.77
CA ASP A 143 -11.09 -1.54 22.56
C ASP A 143 -12.52 -1.82 22.08
N ASP A 144 -13.41 -2.24 22.98
CA ASP A 144 -14.86 -2.17 22.77
C ASP A 144 -15.27 -0.70 22.77
N SER A 145 -15.36 -0.10 21.57
CA SER A 145 -15.74 1.30 21.47
C SER A 145 -17.20 1.45 21.89
N SER A 146 -17.43 1.97 23.09
CA SER A 146 -18.74 2.49 23.53
C SER A 146 -19.17 3.75 22.76
N GLN A 147 -18.33 4.22 21.84
CA GLN A 147 -18.59 5.37 20.99
C GLN A 147 -19.48 4.98 19.82
N SER A 148 -20.45 5.86 19.51
CA SER A 148 -21.25 5.71 18.30
C SER A 148 -20.37 5.79 17.05
N PRO A 149 -20.58 4.94 16.03
CA PRO A 149 -19.81 4.99 14.79
C PRO A 149 -19.97 6.37 14.12
N ASN A 150 -18.82 7.02 13.88
CA ASN A 150 -18.72 8.34 13.27
C ASN A 150 -18.06 8.30 11.87
N ALA A 151 -17.72 7.10 11.39
CA ALA A 151 -17.07 6.86 10.12
C ALA A 151 -17.75 5.73 9.34
N CYS A 152 -17.33 5.60 8.09
CA CYS A 152 -17.75 4.54 7.19
C CYS A 152 -16.53 3.87 6.58
N ARG A 153 -16.41 2.55 6.78
CA ARG A 153 -15.43 1.74 6.07
C ARG A 153 -16.08 1.19 4.81
N ILE A 154 -15.53 1.60 3.68
CA ILE A 154 -15.94 1.18 2.35
C ILE A 154 -14.93 0.12 1.91
N HIS A 155 -15.35 -1.14 1.86
CA HIS A 155 -14.48 -2.23 1.47
C HIS A 155 -15.14 -3.18 0.48
N GLY A 156 -14.35 -3.80 -0.39
CA GLY A 156 -14.85 -4.77 -1.36
C GLY A 156 -14.07 -4.72 -2.65
N HIS A 157 -14.75 -5.05 -3.74
CA HIS A 157 -14.15 -5.03 -5.06
C HIS A 157 -15.16 -4.62 -6.12
N LEU A 158 -14.66 -3.95 -7.14
CA LEU A 158 -15.43 -3.49 -8.29
C LEU A 158 -14.79 -4.01 -9.57
N TYR A 159 -15.62 -4.37 -10.54
CA TYR A 159 -15.17 -4.71 -11.90
C TYR A 159 -15.45 -3.54 -12.83
N VAL A 160 -14.39 -2.89 -13.30
CA VAL A 160 -14.47 -1.70 -14.16
C VAL A 160 -13.87 -1.99 -15.52
N ASN A 161 -14.21 -1.17 -16.52
CA ASN A 161 -13.56 -1.24 -17.82
C ASN A 161 -12.11 -0.76 -17.70
N LYS A 162 -11.20 -1.36 -18.49
CA LYS A 162 -9.79 -0.98 -18.53
C LYS A 162 -9.58 0.29 -19.39
N VAL A 163 -10.22 1.37 -18.98
CA VAL A 163 -10.13 2.70 -19.60
C VAL A 163 -9.84 3.74 -18.53
N ALA A 164 -9.42 4.93 -18.94
CA ALA A 164 -9.29 6.03 -18.00
C ALA A 164 -10.64 6.35 -17.35
N GLY A 165 -10.62 6.56 -16.05
CA GLY A 165 -11.80 6.83 -15.24
C GLY A 165 -11.41 7.27 -13.85
N ASN A 166 -12.40 7.76 -13.11
CA ASN A 166 -12.22 8.25 -11.74
C ASN A 166 -13.10 7.46 -10.79
N PHE A 167 -12.54 7.15 -9.62
CA PHE A 167 -13.30 6.62 -8.49
C PHE A 167 -13.59 7.79 -7.54
N HIS A 168 -14.86 8.09 -7.34
CA HIS A 168 -15.28 9.16 -6.45
C HIS A 168 -15.85 8.62 -5.15
N ILE A 169 -15.61 9.35 -4.07
CA ILE A 169 -16.32 9.21 -2.81
C ILE A 169 -17.02 10.55 -2.59
N THR A 170 -18.35 10.53 -2.65
CA THR A 170 -19.20 11.73 -2.66
C THR A 170 -20.17 11.71 -1.48
N VAL A 171 -20.71 12.88 -1.18
CA VAL A 171 -21.77 13.02 -0.16
C VAL A 171 -23.12 12.83 -0.85
N GLY A 172 -23.97 11.96 -0.31
CA GLY A 172 -25.30 11.66 -0.87
C GLY A 172 -26.24 11.03 0.15
#